data_AF-A0A9X0YSN7-F1
#
_entry.id   AF-A0A9X0YSN7-F1
#
_cell.length_a   1.000
_cell.length_b   1.000
_cell.length_c   1.000
_cell.angle_alpha   90.00
_cell.angle_beta   90.00
_cell.angle_gamma   90.00
#
_symmetry.space_group_name_H-M   'P 1'
#
loop_
_entity.id
_entity.type
_entity.pdbx_description
1 polymer ?
#
loop_
_entity_poly.entity_id
_entity_poly.type
_entity_poly.pdbx_seq_one_letter_code
_entity_poly.pdbx_strand_id
1 'polypeptide(L)' 'MQNNLFQQAKDAVSNMMMQGNANSQDKQAAQNAVQAAYTEATPEERNQLQQLEQQLKQHNQLQ' A
#
# COMPACT_ATOMS: atom_id res chain seq x y z
N MET A 1 11.61 -12.49 12.28
CA MET A 1 11.25 -12.24 10.88
C MET A 1 10.97 -10.75 10.74
N GLN A 2 11.94 -9.99 10.25
CA GLN A 2 11.73 -8.58 9.88
C GLN A 2 11.02 -8.60 8.52
N ASN A 3 9.81 -9.16 8.52
CA ASN A 3 9.03 -9.44 7.33
C ASN A 3 8.76 -8.10 6.65
N ASN A 4 9.12 -8.02 5.37
CA ASN A 4 9.10 -6.80 4.57
C ASN A 4 7.67 -6.25 4.46
N LEU A 5 7.16 -5.60 5.50
CA LEU A 5 5.87 -4.91 5.51
C LEU A 5 5.84 -3.88 4.38
N PHE A 6 6.99 -3.25 4.10
CA PHE A 6 7.18 -2.41 2.94
C PHE A 6 6.91 -3.14 1.61
N GLN A 7 7.43 -4.35 1.43
CA GLN A 7 7.12 -5.15 0.24
C GLN A 7 5.66 -5.57 0.21
N GLN A 8 5.05 -5.97 1.34
CA GLN A 8 3.63 -6.30 1.41
C GLN A 8 2.74 -5.11 1.02
N ALA A 9 3.07 -3.92 1.51
CA ALA A 9 2.40 -2.69 1.14
C ALA A 9 2.52 -2.46 -0.37
N LYS A 10 3.74 -2.58 -0.91
CA LYS A 10 4.01 -2.36 -2.33
C LYS A 10 3.29 -3.39 -3.22
N ASP A 11 3.31 -4.66 -2.86
CA ASP A 11 2.59 -5.74 -3.55
C ASP A 11 1.08 -5.50 -3.51
N ALA A 12 0.53 -5.12 -2.36
CA ALA A 12 -0.90 -4.83 -2.24
C ALA A 12 -1.32 -3.64 -3.12
N VAL A 13 -0.54 -2.55 -3.15
CA VAL A 13 -0.81 -1.41 -4.05
C VAL A 13 -0.68 -1.83 -5.51
N SER A 14 0.35 -2.61 -5.85
CA SER A 14 0.58 -3.10 -7.22
C SER A 14 -0.54 -4.02 -7.69
N ASN A 15 -1.02 -4.92 -6.83
CA ASN A 15 -2.13 -5.83 -7.12
C ASN A 15 -3.44 -5.04 -7.34
N MET A 16 -3.67 -4.02 -6.51
CA MET A 16 -4.79 -3.10 -6.64
C MET A 16 -4.74 -2.31 -7.96
N MET A 17 -3.56 -1.85 -8.38
CA MET A 17 -3.38 -1.10 -9.63
C MET A 17 -3.48 -1.98 -10.89
N MET A 18 -3.00 -3.23 -10.83
CA MET A 18 -3.09 -4.18 -11.94
C MET A 18 -4.53 -4.63 -12.18
N GLN A 19 -5.28 -4.84 -11.10
CA GLN A 19 -6.66 -5.24 -11.18
C GLN A 19 -7.51 -3.96 -11.24
N GLY A 20 -7.71 -3.43 -12.44
CA GLY A 20 -8.46 -2.18 -12.69
C GLY A 20 -9.90 -2.11 -12.15
N ASN A 21 -10.35 -3.16 -11.46
CA ASN A 21 -11.50 -3.18 -10.56
C ASN A 21 -11.07 -3.81 -9.22
N ALA A 22 -10.40 -3.03 -8.37
CA ALA A 22 -9.87 -3.54 -7.12
C ALA A 22 -11.01 -3.72 -6.12
N ASN A 23 -11.17 -4.95 -5.61
CA ASN A 23 -12.23 -5.26 -4.68
C ASN A 23 -11.97 -4.57 -3.32
N SER A 24 -13.04 -4.38 -2.54
CA SER A 24 -12.99 -3.77 -1.21
C SER A 24 -11.93 -4.43 -0.30
N GLN A 25 -11.71 -5.73 -0.50
CA GLN A 25 -10.72 -6.51 0.25
C GLN A 25 -9.28 -6.10 -0.10
N ASP A 26 -8.93 -5.92 -1.37
CA ASP A 26 -7.60 -5.44 -1.78
C ASP A 26 -7.35 -4.03 -1.29
N LYS A 27 -8.37 -3.16 -1.34
CA LYS A 27 -8.31 -1.80 -0.81
C LYS A 27 -7.99 -1.78 0.69
N GLN A 28 -8.67 -2.62 1.49
CA GLN A 28 -8.40 -2.75 2.92
C GLN A 28 -7.04 -3.38 3.20
N ALA A 29 -6.65 -4.42 2.46
CA ALA A 29 -5.36 -5.07 2.62
C ALA A 29 -4.22 -4.09 2.34
N ALA A 30 -4.32 -3.31 1.27
CA ALA A 30 -3.30 -2.36 0.91
C ALA A 30 -3.21 -1.17 1.88
N GLN A 31 -4.34 -0.67 2.39
CA GLN A 31 -4.32 0.33 3.47
C GLN A 31 -3.69 -0.19 4.77
N ASN A 32 -4.08 -1.40 5.21
CA ASN A 32 -3.51 -2.01 6.41
C ASN A 32 -2.02 -2.28 6.25
N ALA A 33 -1.59 -2.80 5.10
CA ALA A 33 -0.20 -3.08 4.83
C ALA A 33 0.63 -1.79 4.79
N VAL A 34 0.15 -0.72 4.15
CA VAL A 34 0.82 0.59 4.16
C VAL A 34 0.93 1.14 5.58
N GLN A 35 -0.13 1.12 6.39
CA GLN A 35 -0.09 1.60 7.78
C GLN A 35 0.85 0.78 8.66
N ALA A 36 0.79 -0.56 8.58
CA ALA A 36 1.67 -1.45 9.31
C ALA A 36 3.13 -1.18 8.92
N ALA A 37 3.41 -1.10 7.61
CA ALA A 37 4.71 -0.74 7.09
C ALA A 37 5.14 0.64 7.59
N TYR A 38 4.26 1.64 7.64
CA TYR A 38 4.58 3.01 8.09
C TYR A 38 5.02 3.07 9.56
N THR A 39 4.55 2.12 10.36
CA THR A 39 4.81 2.03 11.79
C THR A 39 6.20 1.42 12.06
N GLU A 40 6.62 0.46 11.25
CA GLU A 40 7.94 -0.19 11.37
C GLU A 40 8.98 0.35 10.37
N ALA A 41 8.57 1.18 9.41
CA ALA A 41 9.43 1.72 8.36
C ALA A 41 10.45 2.73 8.88
N THR A 42 11.63 2.65 8.28
CA THR A 42 12.66 3.69 8.39
C THR A 42 12.21 5.02 7.78
N PRO A 43 12.88 6.15 8.06
CA PRO A 43 12.54 7.45 7.49
C PRO A 43 12.53 7.46 5.95
N GLU A 44 13.42 6.69 5.33
CA GLU A 44 13.51 6.54 3.87
C GLU A 44 12.32 5.74 3.32
N GLU A 45 11.99 4.61 3.94
CA GLU A 45 10.83 3.79 3.58
C GLU A 45 9.51 4.53 3.81
N ARG A 46 9.40 5.34 4.86
CA ARG A 46 8.23 6.20 5.10
C ARG A 46 7.97 7.16 3.94
N ASN A 47 9.03 7.72 3.36
CA ASN A 47 8.91 8.62 2.22
C ASN A 47 8.36 7.88 0.99
N GLN A 48 8.82 6.65 0.76
CA GLN A 48 8.30 5.79 -0.30
C GLN A 48 6.85 5.32 -0.03
N LEU A 49 6.54 4.94 1.21
CA LEU A 49 5.20 4.55 1.62
C LEU A 49 4.20 5.71 1.48
N GLN A 50 4.62 6.95 1.76
CA GLN A 50 3.76 8.12 1.58
C GLN A 50 3.35 8.30 0.11
N GLN A 51 4.28 8.08 -0.83
CA GLN A 51 3.96 8.11 -2.26
C GLN A 51 3.03 6.97 -2.66
N LEU A 52 3.28 5.75 -2.15
CA LEU A 52 2.40 4.60 -2.38
C LEU A 52 0.98 4.86 -1.85
N GLU A 53 0.84 5.43 -0.66
CA GLU A 53 -0.47 5.75 -0.07
C GLU A 53 -1.24 6.77 -0.92
N GLN A 54 -0.56 7.79 -1.46
CA GLN A 54 -1.16 8.76 -2.36
C GLN A 54 -1.67 8.10 -3.65
N GLN A 55 -0.86 7.23 -4.26
CA GLN A 55 -1.29 6.48 -5.45
C GLN A 55 -2.51 5.61 -5.15
N LEU A 56 -2.50 4.96 -3.97
CA LEU A 56 -3.58 4.10 -3.53
C LEU A 56 -4.90 4.88 -3.34
N LYS A 57 -4.85 6.03 -2.67
CA LYS A 57 -5.99 6.93 -2.51
C LYS A 57 -6.51 7.45 -3.84
N GLN A 58 -5.62 7.82 -4.75
CA GLN A 58 -5.98 8.37 -6.05
C GLN A 58 -6.68 7.32 -6.92
N HIS A 59 -6.15 6.10 -6.96
CA HIS A 59 -6.77 4.99 -7.70
C HIS A 59 -8.11 4.56 -7.07
N ASN A 60 -8.22 4.60 -5.74
CA ASN A 60 -9.45 4.28 -5.04
C ASN A 60 -10.57 5.32 -5.25
N GLN A 61 -10.23 6.60 -5.48
CA GLN A 61 -11.20 7.65 -5.80
C GLN A 61 -11.65 7.67 -7.27
N LEU A 62 -10.87 7.05 -8.17
CA LEU A 62 -11.15 7.01 -9.61
C LEU A 62 -11.97 5.78 -10.04
N GLN A 63 -12.24 4.84 -9.13
CA GLN A 63 -13.09 3.65 -9.32
C GLN A 63 -14.47 3.85 -8.70
#